data_AF-A0A3D4QIF5-F1
#
_entry.id   AF-A0A3D4QIF5-F1
#
_cell.length_a   1.000
_cell.length_b   1.000
_cell.length_c   1.000
_cell.angle_alpha   90.00
_cell.angle_beta   90.00
_cell.angle_gamma   90.00
#
_symmetry.space_group_name_H-M   'P 1'
#
loop_
_entity.id
_entity.type
_entity.pdbx_description
1 polymer ?
#
loop_
_entity_poly.entity_id
_entity_poly.type
_entity_poly.pdbx_seq_one_letter_code
_entity_poly.pdbx_strand_id
1 'polypeptide(L)' 'KLGICGKHGGDPASVAFCHRVGLTYVSCSPYRVPIARLAAAQAALADK' A
#
# COMPACT_ATOMS: atom_id res chain seq x y z
N LYS A 1 7.21 -8.16 11.26
CA LYS A 1 6.25 -7.54 10.32
C LYS A 1 6.62 -6.07 10.20
N LEU A 2 7.02 -5.61 9.02
CA LEU A 2 7.43 -4.23 8.76
C LEU A 2 6.35 -3.50 7.94
N GLY A 3 6.15 -2.21 8.17
CA GLY A 3 5.15 -1.44 7.42
C GLY A 3 5.44 0.06 7.42
N ILE A 4 4.61 0.81 6.71
CA ILE A 4 4.71 2.27 6.58
C ILE A 4 3.46 2.96 7.10
N CYS A 5 3.61 4.16 7.65
CA CYS A 5 2.50 5.02 8.06
C CYS A 5 2.61 6.43 7.45
N GLY A 6 1.51 7.16 7.50
CA GLY A 6 1.44 8.55 7.01
C GLY A 6 0.86 8.64 5.59
N LYS A 7 1.07 9.80 4.94
CA LYS A 7 0.42 10.12 3.66
C LYS A 7 0.72 9.11 2.55
N HIS A 8 1.94 8.57 2.53
CA HIS A 8 2.40 7.58 1.55
C HIS A 8 1.70 6.23 1.69
N GLY A 9 1.19 5.88 2.88
CA GLY A 9 0.45 4.63 3.09
C GLY A 9 -0.90 4.58 2.37
N GLY A 10 -1.38 5.72 1.85
CA GLY A 10 -2.62 5.82 1.06
C GLY A 10 -2.40 6.36 -0.35
N ASP A 11 -1.14 6.46 -0.80
CA ASP A 11 -0.78 6.85 -2.16
C ASP A 11 -0.53 5.58 -3.01
N PRO A 12 -1.24 5.35 -4.13
CA PRO A 12 -1.13 4.10 -4.88
C PRO A 12 0.29 3.76 -5.36
N ALA A 13 1.05 4.75 -5.84
CA ALA A 13 2.42 4.54 -6.30
C ALA A 13 3.34 4.11 -5.15
N SER A 14 3.19 4.75 -3.99
CA SER A 14 3.89 4.39 -2.75
C SER A 14 3.50 3.00 -2.26
N VAL A 15 2.22 2.62 -2.29
CA VAL A 15 1.74 1.29 -1.90
C VAL A 15 2.34 0.21 -2.82
N ALA A 16 2.37 0.45 -4.13
CA ALA A 16 2.99 -0.46 -5.09
C ALA A 16 4.51 -0.61 -4.85
N PHE A 17 5.21 0.50 -4.56
CA PHE A 17 6.61 0.44 -4.14
C PHE A 17 6.79 -0.39 -2.87
N CYS A 18 5.96 -0.15 -1.85
CA CYS A 18 5.99 -0.89 -0.57
C CYS A 18 5.78 -2.39 -0.76
N HIS A 19 4.86 -2.78 -1.66
CA HIS A 19 4.65 -4.17 -2.04
C HIS A 19 5.93 -4.80 -2.60
N ARG A 20 6.55 -4.16 -3.61
CA ARG A 20 7.76 -4.67 -4.26
C ARG A 20 8.97 -4.81 -3.32
N VAL A 21 9.10 -3.92 -2.33
CA VAL A 21 10.20 -4.00 -1.35
C VAL A 21 9.88 -4.94 -0.16
N GLY A 22 8.73 -5.61 -0.18
CA GLY A 22 8.38 -6.64 0.81
C GLY A 22 7.81 -6.10 2.13
N LEU A 23 7.22 -4.90 2.14
CA LEU A 23 6.47 -4.43 3.32
C LEU A 23 5.22 -5.27 3.53
N THR A 24 4.90 -5.53 4.80
CA THR A 24 3.79 -6.42 5.19
C THR A 24 2.47 -5.69 5.45
N TYR A 25 2.50 -4.37 5.65
CA TYR A 25 1.31 -3.55 5.80
C TYR A 25 1.56 -2.06 5.50
N VAL A 26 0.47 -1.34 5.23
CA VAL A 26 0.44 0.12 5.13
C VAL A 26 -0.60 0.69 6.09
N SER A 27 -0.37 1.89 6.61
CA SER A 27 -1.28 2.62 7.49
C SER A 27 -1.52 4.03 6.94
N CYS A 28 -2.79 4.41 6.82
CA CYS A 28 -3.22 5.70 6.28
C CYS A 28 -4.48 6.20 7.00
N SER A 29 -4.88 7.44 6.73
CA SER A 29 -6.10 8.00 7.29
C SER A 29 -7.33 7.18 6.90
N PRO A 30 -8.40 7.14 7.73
CA PRO A 30 -9.57 6.29 7.49
C PRO A 30 -10.16 6.43 6.07
N TYR A 31 -10.23 7.65 5.55
CA TYR A 31 -10.75 7.95 4.22
C TYR A 31 -9.89 7.42 3.07
N ARG A 32 -8.60 7.13 3.31
CA ARG A 32 -7.68 6.55 2.32
C ARG A 32 -7.57 5.03 2.41
N VAL A 33 -8.16 4.40 3.42
CA VAL A 33 -8.15 2.93 3.56
C VAL A 33 -8.69 2.21 2.32
N PRO A 34 -9.83 2.64 1.70
CA PRO A 34 -10.30 2.01 0.46
C PRO A 34 -9.29 2.12 -0.70
N ILE A 35 -8.63 3.27 -0.82
CA ILE A 35 -7.61 3.53 -1.86
C ILE A 35 -6.39 2.63 -1.63
N ALA A 36 -5.89 2.56 -0.39
CA ALA A 36 -4.76 1.71 -0.03
C ALA A 36 -5.05 0.21 -0.29
N ARG A 37 -6.27 -0.25 -0.01
CA ARG A 37 -6.70 -1.63 -0.27
C ARG A 37 -6.75 -1.94 -1.76
N LEU A 38 -7.33 -1.06 -2.57
CA LEU A 38 -7.38 -1.24 -4.03
C LEU A 38 -5.97 -1.24 -4.63
N ALA A 39 -5.12 -0.29 -4.23
CA ALA A 39 -3.74 -0.20 -4.71
C ALA A 39 -2.91 -1.44 -4.31
N ALA A 40 -3.09 -1.97 -3.10
CA ALA A 40 -2.42 -3.19 -2.67
C ALA A 40 -2.85 -4.41 -3.51
N ALA A 41 -4.14 -4.51 -3.85
CA ALA A 41 -4.64 -5.56 -4.73
C ALA A 41 -4.08 -5.44 -6.15
N GLN A 42 -4.05 -4.23 -6.71
CA GLN A 42 -3.45 -3.97 -8.02
C GLN A 42 -1.96 -4.31 -8.06
N ALA A 43 -1.20 -3.94 -7.02
CA ALA A 43 0.21 -4.27 -6.91
C ALA A 43 0.44 -5.79 -6.89
N ALA A 44 -0.35 -6.53 -6.12
CA ALA A 44 -0.27 -7.99 -6.05
C ALA A 44 -0.67 -8.70 -7.36
N LEU A 45 -1.56 -8.09 -8.16
CA LEU A 45 -1.90 -8.61 -9.48
C LEU A 45 -0.85 -8.31 -10.55
N ALA A 46 -0.09 -7.21 -10.41
CA ALA A 46 0.94 -6.81 -11.34
C ALA A 46 2.27 -7.57 -11.16
N ASP A 47 2.51 -8.16 -9.98
CA ASP A 47 3.67 -9.02 -9.68
C ASP A 47 3.49 -10.48 -10.14
N LYS A 48 2.42 -10.78 -10.90
CA LYS A 48 2.21 -12.06 -11.62
C LYS A 48 2.67 -11.96 -13.06
#